data_AF-C6XZ64-F1
#
_entry.id   AF-C6XZ64-F1
#
_cell.length_a   1.000
_cell.length_b   1.000
_cell.length_c   1.000
_cell.angle_alpha   90.00
_cell.angle_beta   90.00
_cell.angle_gamma   90.00
#
_symmetry.space_group_name_H-M   'P 1'
#
loop_
_entity.id
_entity.type
_entity.pdbx_description
1 polymer ?
#
loop_
_entity_poly.entity_id
_entity_poly.type
_entity_poly.pdbx_seq_one_letter_code
_entity_poly.pdbx_strand_id
1 'polypeptide(L)'
;MKRIAFVFIFIVLSAIAVSNTANAQCAMCTVSAEQSVKNGNTQGKGLNSGILYLLAIPYLLITGIGILWYVKYRKKSVSYAENI
;
A
#
# COMPACT_ATOMS: atom_id res chain seq x y z
N MET A 1 9.80 19.39 -8.72
CA MET A 1 8.46 18.90 -8.34
C MET A 1 7.75 18.16 -9.48
N LYS A 2 7.59 18.75 -10.67
CA LYS A 2 6.87 18.10 -11.80
C LYS A 2 7.45 16.74 -12.22
N ARG A 3 8.78 16.59 -12.27
CA ARG A 3 9.45 15.31 -12.59
C ARG A 3 9.25 14.23 -11.53
N ILE A 4 9.31 14.59 -10.24
CA ILE A 4 9.08 13.66 -9.12
C ILE A 4 7.63 13.20 -9.10
N ALA A 5 6.67 14.11 -9.33
CA ALA A 5 5.26 13.75 -9.44
C ALA A 5 5.00 12.79 -10.62
N PHE A 6 5.67 13.00 -11.75
CA PHE A 6 5.54 12.13 -12.91
C PHE A 6 6.10 10.72 -12.65
N VAL A 7 7.26 10.62 -11.98
CA VAL A 7 7.84 9.33 -11.57
C VAL A 7 6.93 8.62 -10.56
N PHE A 8 6.38 9.34 -9.58
CA PHE A 8 5.43 8.78 -8.61
C PHE A 8 4.17 8.24 -9.28
N ILE A 9 3.56 9.01 -10.19
CA ILE A 9 2.40 8.59 -10.98
C ILE A 9 2.70 7.34 -11.80
N PHE A 10 3.87 7.29 -12.45
CA PHE A 10 4.29 6.12 -13.22
C PHE A 10 4.43 4.87 -12.35
N ILE A 11 5.03 4.99 -11.17
CA ILE A 11 5.16 3.88 -10.21
C ILE A 11 3.78 3.39 -9.76
N VAL A 12 2.85 4.29 -9.45
CA VAL A 12 1.48 3.93 -9.04
C VAL A 12 0.73 3.21 -10.16
N LEU A 13 0.80 3.73 -11.39
CA LEU A 13 0.19 3.08 -12.57
C LEU A 13 0.77 1.69 -12.83
N SER A 14 2.09 1.55 -12.72
CA SER A 14 2.77 0.26 -12.88
C SER A 14 2.37 -0.73 -11.79
N ALA A 15 2.17 -0.28 -10.54
CA ALA A 15 1.76 -1.15 -9.45
C ALA A 15 0.33 -1.67 -9.63
N ILE A 16 -0.58 -0.84 -10.13
CA ILE A 16 -1.98 -1.23 -10.42
C ILE A 16 -2.02 -2.26 -11.55
N ALA A 17 -1.20 -2.10 -12.58
CA ALA A 17 -1.14 -3.02 -13.73
C ALA A 17 -0.68 -4.45 -13.37
N VAL A 18 0.06 -4.62 -12.26
CA VAL A 18 0.64 -5.92 -11.83
C VAL A 18 -0.18 -6.59 -10.72
N SER A 19 -1.29 -5.99 -10.28
CA SER A 19 -2.08 -6.45 -9.13
C SER A 19 -2.70 -7.85 -9.24
N ASN A 20 -2.81 -8.41 -10.45
CA ASN A 20 -3.44 -9.72 -10.68
C ASN A 20 -2.64 -10.92 -10.16
N THR A 21 -1.36 -10.76 -9.82
CA THR A 21 -0.49 -11.86 -9.35
C THR A 21 0.23 -11.52 -8.04
N ALA A 22 -0.50 -10.96 -7.07
CA ALA A 22 0.05 -10.70 -5.74
C ALA A 22 0.23 -12.03 -4.96
N ASN A 23 1.46 -12.54 -4.93
CA ASN A 23 1.85 -13.63 -4.05
C ASN A 23 2.13 -13.06 -2.64
N ALA A 24 1.58 -13.65 -1.57
CA ALA A 24 1.97 -13.25 -0.21
C ALA A 24 3.47 -13.45 0.00
N GLN A 25 4.07 -12.52 0.73
CA GLN A 25 5.50 -12.57 1.05
C GLN A 25 5.85 -13.68 2.07
N CYS A 26 4.86 -14.23 2.77
CA CYS A 26 5.07 -15.36 3.68
C CYS A 26 4.85 -16.70 2.96
N ALA A 27 5.92 -17.24 2.36
CA ALA A 27 5.91 -18.56 1.72
C ALA A 27 5.40 -19.69 2.65
N MET A 28 5.68 -19.58 3.96
CA MET A 28 5.26 -20.56 4.96
C MET A 28 3.73 -20.61 5.17
N CYS A 29 3.05 -19.46 5.18
CA CYS A 29 1.59 -19.39 5.33
C CYS A 29 0.87 -19.94 4.10
N THR A 30 1.39 -19.64 2.91
CA THR A 30 0.84 -20.14 1.64
C THR A 30 0.97 -21.66 1.55
N VAL A 31 2.14 -22.23 1.87
CA VAL A 31 2.37 -23.68 1.85
C VAL A 31 1.47 -24.40 2.87
N SER A 32 1.35 -23.91 4.10
CA SER A 32 0.44 -24.52 5.09
C SER A 32 -1.03 -24.46 4.65
N ALA A 33 -1.47 -23.35 4.04
CA ALA A 33 -2.83 -23.22 3.52
C ALA A 33 -3.08 -24.18 2.34
N GLU A 34 -2.16 -24.25 1.39
CA GLU A 34 -2.26 -25.15 0.23
C GLU A 34 -2.28 -26.62 0.64
N GLN A 35 -1.41 -27.03 1.58
CA GLN A 35 -1.38 -28.39 2.11
C GLN A 35 -2.67 -28.74 2.87
N SER A 36 -3.21 -27.79 3.63
CA SER A 36 -4.49 -27.96 4.32
C SER A 36 -5.63 -28.17 3.32
N VAL A 37 -5.68 -27.39 2.24
CA VAL A 37 -6.70 -27.54 1.18
C VAL A 37 -6.55 -28.85 0.42
N LYS A 38 -5.32 -29.31 0.14
CA LYS A 38 -5.06 -30.62 -0.48
C LYS A 38 -5.56 -31.79 0.37
N ASN A 39 -5.53 -31.65 1.69
CA ASN A 39 -6.07 -32.63 2.65
C ASN A 39 -7.58 -32.49 2.90
N GLY A 40 -8.31 -31.78 2.03
CA GLY A 40 -9.77 -31.64 2.09
C GLY A 40 -10.29 -30.51 3.00
N ASN A 41 -9.40 -29.73 3.63
CA ASN A 41 -9.80 -28.64 4.51
C ASN A 41 -10.15 -27.38 3.69
N THR A 42 -11.38 -26.88 3.81
CA THR A 42 -11.84 -25.68 3.09
C THR A 42 -11.39 -24.37 3.74
N GLN A 43 -10.97 -24.39 5.00
CA GLN A 43 -10.57 -23.20 5.78
C GLN A 43 -9.31 -22.52 5.22
N GLY A 44 -8.44 -23.27 4.51
CA GLY A 44 -7.23 -22.72 3.88
C GLY A 44 -7.50 -21.96 2.58
N LYS A 45 -8.71 -22.07 2.00
CA LYS A 45 -9.07 -21.33 0.78
C LYS A 45 -9.21 -19.84 1.12
N GLY A 46 -8.46 -18.99 0.41
CA GLY A 46 -8.55 -17.54 0.57
C GLY A 46 -7.69 -16.93 1.70
N LEU A 47 -6.88 -17.72 2.40
CA LEU A 47 -6.00 -17.20 3.47
C LEU A 47 -5.01 -16.14 2.94
N ASN A 48 -4.44 -16.35 1.74
CA ASN A 48 -3.54 -15.38 1.09
C ASN A 48 -4.23 -14.02 0.87
N SER A 49 -5.48 -14.04 0.39
CA SER A 49 -6.29 -12.83 0.21
C SER A 49 -6.53 -12.11 1.54
N GLY A 50 -6.77 -12.85 2.63
CA GLY A 50 -6.89 -12.29 3.98
C GLY A 50 -5.60 -11.62 4.47
N ILE A 51 -4.43 -12.23 4.24
CA ILE A 51 -3.13 -11.66 4.61
C ILE A 51 -2.87 -10.35 3.85
N LEU A 52 -3.13 -10.34 2.54
CA LEU A 52 -2.97 -9.12 1.73
C LEU A 52 -3.92 -8.01 2.18
N TYR A 53 -5.16 -8.35 2.54
CA TYR A 53 -6.13 -7.39 3.07
C TYR A 53 -5.66 -6.76 4.39
N LEU A 54 -5.17 -7.57 5.33
CA LEU A 54 -4.65 -7.09 6.61
C LEU A 54 -3.38 -6.25 6.44
N LEU A 55 -2.49 -6.63 5.52
CA LEU A 55 -1.28 -5.86 5.21
C LEU A 55 -1.60 -4.52 4.55
N ALA A 56 -2.68 -4.39 3.78
CA ALA A 56 -3.05 -3.13 3.14
C ALA A 56 -3.30 -2.00 4.17
N ILE A 57 -3.85 -2.34 5.33
CA ILE A 57 -4.22 -1.37 6.38
C ILE A 57 -3.02 -0.51 6.86
N PRO A 58 -1.91 -1.09 7.36
CA PRO A 58 -0.78 -0.29 7.82
C PRO A 58 -0.15 0.57 6.72
N TYR A 59 -0.12 0.10 5.46
CA TYR A 59 0.40 0.91 4.35
C TYR A 59 -0.49 2.11 4.03
N LEU A 60 -1.81 1.93 4.03
CA LEU A 60 -2.77 3.02 3.83
C LEU A 60 -2.69 4.05 4.96
N LEU A 61 -2.56 3.60 6.21
CA LEU A 61 -2.43 4.47 7.37
C LEU A 61 -1.15 5.32 7.29
N ILE A 62 0.01 4.71 7.03
CA ILE A 62 1.28 5.42 6.90
C ILE A 62 1.22 6.44 5.75
N THR A 63 0.66 6.05 4.61
CA THR A 63 0.50 6.94 3.45
C THR A 63 -0.41 8.12 3.79
N GLY A 64 -1.55 7.88 4.41
CA GLY A 64 -2.50 8.93 4.83
C GLY A 64 -1.88 9.91 5.82
N ILE A 65 -1.21 9.40 6.87
CA ILE A 65 -0.52 10.22 7.87
C ILE A 65 0.60 11.04 7.21
N GLY A 66 1.39 10.42 6.34
CA GLY A 66 2.47 11.08 5.61
C GLY A 66 1.96 12.24 4.73
N ILE A 67 0.83 12.05 4.03
CA ILE A 67 0.19 13.11 3.24
C ILE A 67 -0.31 14.24 4.13
N LEU A 68 -1.05 13.93 5.21
CA LEU A 68 -1.57 14.94 6.14
C LEU A 68 -0.44 15.76 6.76
N TRP A 69 0.64 15.10 7.17
CA TRP A 69 1.85 15.75 7.69
C TRP A 69 2.47 16.65 6.61
N TYR A 70 2.74 16.12 5.43
CA TYR A 70 3.36 16.88 4.34
C TYR A 70 2.55 18.14 3.97
N VAL A 71 1.23 18.04 3.85
CA VAL A 71 0.34 19.18 3.53
C VAL A 71 0.35 20.21 4.67
N LYS A 72 0.30 19.76 5.93
CA LYS A 72 0.30 20.66 7.09
C LYS A 72 1.60 21.46 7.21
N TYR A 73 2.75 20.83 6.95
CA TYR A 73 4.07 21.46 7.13
C TYR A 73 4.63 22.13 5.86
N ARG A 74 4.02 21.92 4.69
CA ARG A 74 4.38 22.62 3.43
C ARG A 74 3.62 23.92 3.18
N LYS A 75 2.72 24.34 4.06
CA LYS A 75 2.27 25.74 4.02
C LYS A 75 3.49 26.62 4.23
N LYS A 76 3.99 27.26 3.16
CA LYS A 76 4.82 28.46 3.32
C LYS A 76 4.03 29.33 4.28
N SER A 77 4.63 29.76 5.39
CA SER A 77 4.15 30.96 6.07
C SER A 77 3.97 31.98 4.95
N VAL A 78 2.72 32.35 4.66
CA VAL A 78 2.45 33.50 3.81
C VAL A 78 3.17 34.62 4.55
N SER A 79 4.33 34.98 4.02
CA SER A 79 5.18 35.99 4.60
C SER A 79 4.29 37.22 4.69
N TYR A 80 4.11 37.68 5.92
CA TYR A 80 3.53 38.97 6.28
C TYR A 80 4.43 40.07 5.68
N ALA A 81 4.43 40.17 4.35
CA ALA A 81 5.29 41.05 3.54
C ALA A 81 4.45 41.76 2.46
N GLU A 82 3.18 42.03 2.77
CA GLU A 82 2.31 42.89 1.95
C GLU A 82 1.71 44.05 2.77
N ASN A 83 2.22 44.36 3.97
CA ASN A 83 1.76 45.51 4.77
C ASN A 83 2.83 46.10 5.73
N ILE A 84 4.11 46.13 5.32
CA ILE A 84 5.11 47.12 5.80
C ILE A 84 5.94 47.55 4.60
#